data_AF-A0A2U3LMG9-F1
#
_entry.id   AF-A0A2U3LMG9-F1
#
_cell.length_a   1.000
_cell.length_b   1.000
_cell.length_c   1.000
_cell.angle_alpha   90.00
_cell.angle_beta   90.00
_cell.angle_gamma   90.00
#
_symmetry.space_group_name_H-M   'P 1'
#
loop_
_entity.id
_entity.type
_entity.pdbx_description
1 polymer ?
#
loop_
_entity_poly.entity_id
_entity_poly.type
_entity_poly.pdbx_seq_one_letter_code
_entity_poly.pdbx_strand_id
1 'polypeptide(L)' 'MLEEFDEEIFNALVEKIEVLTPAHFVFELKSALRVEEIVM' A
#
# COMPACT_ATOMS: atom_id res chain seq x y z
N MET A 1 17.85 -2.38 -10.83
CA MET A 1 18.14 -1.51 -9.68
C MET A 1 16.83 -1.38 -8.92
N LEU A 2 16.85 -1.51 -7.60
CA LEU A 2 15.66 -1.21 -6.80
C LEU A 2 15.54 0.31 -6.78
N GLU A 3 14.47 0.84 -7.35
CA GLU A 3 14.14 2.26 -7.19
C GLU A 3 13.93 2.50 -5.69
N GLU A 4 14.52 3.59 -5.17
CA GLU A 4 14.27 3.99 -3.79
C GLU A 4 12.77 4.24 -3.61
N PHE A 5 12.25 3.84 -2.46
CA PHE A 5 10.86 4.07 -2.13
C PHE A 5 10.57 5.58 -2.06
N ASP A 6 9.60 6.04 -2.84
CA ASP A 6 9.16 7.43 -2.83
C ASP A 6 8.04 7.63 -1.80
N GLU A 7 8.43 8.22 -0.66
CA GLU A 7 7.52 8.52 0.44
C GLU A 7 6.48 9.58 0.07
N GLU A 8 6.81 10.56 -0.78
CA GLU A 8 5.88 11.62 -1.17
C GLU A 8 4.74 11.05 -2.02
N ILE A 9 5.06 10.18 -2.98
CA ILE A 9 4.06 9.48 -3.79
C ILE A 9 3.19 8.59 -2.91
N PHE A 10 3.78 7.84 -1.98
CA PHE A 10 3.03 6.96 -1.09
C PHE A 10 2.01 7.74 -0.25
N ASN A 11 2.43 8.83 0.39
CA ASN A 11 1.58 9.68 1.23
C ASN A 11 0.51 10.44 0.42
N ALA A 12 0.77 10.70 -0.87
CA ALA A 12 -0.22 11.27 -1.77
C ALA A 12 -1.34 10.27 -2.11
N LEU A 13 -1.03 8.98 -2.21
CA LEU A 13 -1.95 7.93 -2.70
C LEU A 13 -2.69 7.20 -1.58
N VAL A 14 -2.01 6.87 -0.48
CA VAL A 14 -2.54 6.03 0.60
C VAL A 14 -3.32 6.87 1.60
N GLU A 15 -4.52 6.41 1.91
CA GLU A 15 -5.39 6.96 2.95
C GLU A 15 -5.24 6.17 4.26
N LYS A 16 -5.25 4.84 4.16
CA LYS A 16 -5.18 3.95 5.32
C LYS A 16 -4.44 2.66 5.00
N ILE A 17 -3.78 2.12 6.01
CA ILE A 17 -3.12 0.81 5.97
C ILE A 17 -3.84 -0.12 6.95
N GLU A 18 -4.24 -1.29 6.48
CA GLU A 18 -4.77 -2.37 7.30
C GLU A 18 -3.76 -3.52 7.33
N VAL A 19 -3.36 -3.93 8.53
CA VAL A 19 -2.41 -5.01 8.75
C VAL A 19 -3.21 -6.26 9.15
N LEU A 20 -3.32 -7.22 8.23
CA LEU A 20 -4.04 -8.47 8.49
C LEU A 20 -3.14 -9.49 9.17
N THR A 21 -1.90 -9.61 8.70
CA THR A 21 -0.83 -10.42 9.31
C THR A 21 0.53 -9.72 9.09
N PRO A 22 1.64 -10.13 9.72
CA PRO A 22 2.94 -9.49 9.55
C PRO A 22 3.44 -9.38 8.10
N ALA A 23 2.91 -10.21 7.19
CA ALA A 23 3.26 -10.22 5.77
C ALA A 23 2.05 -9.98 4.84
N HIS A 24 0.92 -9.48 5.38
CA HIS A 24 -0.27 -9.20 4.58
C HIS A 24 -0.83 -7.83 4.94
N PHE A 25 -0.60 -6.89 4.02
CA PHE A 25 -1.02 -5.50 4.11
C PHE A 25 -2.07 -5.20 3.05
N VAL A 26 -3.09 -4.45 3.44
CA VAL A 26 -4.07 -3.88 2.51
C VAL A 26 -3.95 -2.36 2.58
N PHE A 27 -3.74 -1.74 1.42
CA PHE A 27 -3.67 -0.30 1.29
C PHE A 27 -5.01 0.23 0.76
N GLU A 28 -5.64 1.11 1.51
CA GLU A 28 -6.78 1.89 1.06
C GLU A 28 -6.26 3.20 0.47
N LEU A 29 -6.58 3.46 -0.79
CA LEU A 29 -6.19 4.67 -1.49
C LEU A 29 -7.23 5.78 -1.30
N LYS A 30 -6.82 7.04 -1.45
CA LYS A 30 -7.73 8.20 -1.37
C LYS A 30 -8.86 8.16 -2.39
N SER A 31 -8.72 7.39 -3.46
CA SER A 31 -9.75 7.11 -4.46
C SER A 31 -10.79 6.08 -4.02
N ALA A 32 -10.74 5.62 -2.77
CA ALA A 32 -11.51 4.49 -2.21
C ALA A 32 -11.22 3.12 -2.88
N LEU A 33 -10.12 3.01 -3.62
CA LEU A 33 -9.62 1.74 -4.13
C LEU A 33 -8.83 1.00 -3.05
N ARG A 34 -8.89 -0.33 -3.07
CA ARG A 34 -8.11 -1.19 -2.18
C ARG A 34 -7.09 -1.97 -2.99
N VAL A 35 -5.84 -1.92 -2.55
CA VAL A 35 -4.73 -2.68 -3.12
C VAL A 35 -4.32 -3.74 -2.10
N GLU A 36 -4.39 -5.00 -2.52
CA GLU A 36 -3.96 -6.15 -1.75
C GLU A 36 -2.92 -6.94 -2.55
N GLU A 37 -1.95 -7.52 -1.84
CA GLU A 37 -0.99 -8.42 -2.46
C GLU A 37 -1.63 -9.80 -2.63
N ILE A 38 -1.72 -10.27 -3.88
CA ILE A 38 -2.16 -11.64 -4.17
C ILE A 38 -0.91 -12.52 -4.21
N VAL A 39 -0.69 -13.30 -3.15
CA VAL A 39 0.36 -14.32 -3.12
C VAL A 39 -0.16 -15.56 -3.87
N MET A 40 0.41 -15.85 -5.05
CA MET A 40 0.17 -17.09 -5.81
C MET A 40 1.00 -18.25 -5.28
#